data_AF-A0A8J9YDS6-F1
#
_entry.id   AF-A0A8J9YDS6-F1
#
_cell.length_a   1.000
_cell.length_b   1.000
_cell.length_c   1.000
_cell.angle_alpha   90.00
_cell.angle_beta   90.00
_cell.angle_gamma   90.00
#
_symmetry.space_group_name_H-M   'P 1'
#
loop_
_entity.id
_entity.type
_entity.pdbx_description
1 polymer ?
#
loop_
_entity_poly.entity_id
_entity_poly.type
_entity_poly.pdbx_seq_one_letter_code
_entity_poly.pdbx_strand_id
1 'polypeptide(L)'
;MDARVAIVALCVTVVRALQPAARIYIESPQRTIYRQNTGLSTYMYNVDIEKRHTTEVIEDFKKTKTDTFLLYTDYTTRVSDDLKAFQINISSLTQDTIASMQTRILDRASRHCRDEFENSMNKIGYDANRTASFNALHHHKYFLGYKIVLNIHLNKADCHIRKCEKIINSCGVNCETIPQLIRYRRLALWQLNRVKDDLQHSRRSYSDLLVHSRRNLDKLRKKAQLRANDAVAAVHRMSKGRKLP
;
A
#
# COMPACT_ATOMS: atom_id res chain seq x y z
N MET A 1 73.92 -17.14 27.37
CA MET A 1 72.80 -17.48 26.47
C MET A 1 71.92 -16.26 26.36
N ASP A 2 72.13 -15.52 25.27
CA ASP A 2 71.14 -15.07 24.29
C ASP A 2 69.68 -14.91 24.74
N ALA A 3 68.88 -13.96 24.25
CA ALA A 3 69.01 -12.69 23.56
C ALA A 3 67.54 -12.27 23.35
N ARG A 4 67.22 -10.99 23.61
CA ARG A 4 66.33 -10.09 22.82
C ARG A 4 64.89 -10.60 22.55
N VAL A 5 63.85 -9.80 22.79
CA VAL A 5 63.48 -8.64 21.96
C VAL A 5 62.61 -7.68 22.78
N ALA A 6 62.94 -6.39 22.64
CA ALA A 6 62.23 -5.23 23.17
C ALA A 6 61.05 -4.81 22.28
N ILE A 7 60.23 -3.87 22.75
CA ILE A 7 59.76 -2.61 22.09
C ILE A 7 58.63 -2.06 22.99
N VAL A 8 58.97 -1.15 23.91
CA VAL A 8 58.83 0.33 23.81
C VAL A 8 57.37 0.80 23.84
N ALA A 9 57.02 1.43 24.96
CA ALA A 9 55.83 2.24 25.15
C ALA A 9 55.89 3.49 24.26
N LEU A 10 54.75 3.88 23.68
CA LEU A 10 54.55 5.22 23.12
C LEU A 10 53.06 5.59 23.19
N CYS A 11 52.72 6.33 24.26
CA CYS A 11 51.56 7.21 24.26
C CYS A 11 51.82 8.30 23.21
N VAL A 12 51.10 8.27 22.09
CA VAL A 12 51.13 9.33 21.08
C VAL A 12 49.84 10.13 21.18
N THR A 13 49.97 11.33 21.73
CA THR A 13 49.05 12.45 21.53
C THR A 13 49.04 12.82 20.04
N VAL A 14 47.96 12.53 19.34
CA VAL A 14 47.75 13.06 17.98
C VAL A 14 47.06 14.41 18.08
N VAL A 15 47.86 15.47 18.03
CA VAL A 15 47.42 16.81 17.65
C VAL A 15 46.89 16.72 16.23
N ARG A 16 45.57 16.81 16.04
CA ARG A 16 44.98 16.96 14.70
C ARG A 16 45.18 18.40 14.26
N ALA A 17 46.11 18.60 13.34
CA ALA A 17 46.22 19.84 12.59
C ALA A 17 44.90 20.14 11.87
N LEU A 18 44.33 21.32 12.12
CA LEU A 18 43.28 21.89 11.28
C LEU A 18 43.88 22.12 9.88
N GLN A 19 43.54 21.28 8.90
CA GLN A 19 43.77 21.64 7.51
C GLN A 19 42.85 22.81 7.15
N PRO A 20 43.35 23.90 6.54
CA PRO A 20 42.47 24.90 5.96
C PRO A 20 41.67 24.24 4.83
N ALA A 21 40.34 24.40 4.88
CA ALA A 21 39.43 23.89 3.88
C ALA A 21 39.83 24.44 2.49
N ALA A 22 40.24 23.54 1.59
CA ALA A 22 40.46 23.88 0.20
C ALA A 22 39.15 24.42 -0.42
N ARG A 23 39.14 25.70 -0.80
CA ARG A 23 38.07 26.29 -1.61
C ARG A 23 38.36 25.98 -3.08
N ILE A 24 37.53 25.15 -3.69
CA ILE A 24 37.53 24.96 -5.15
C ILE A 24 36.55 25.99 -5.73
N TYR A 25 37.06 26.96 -6.48
CA TYR A 25 36.24 27.86 -7.27
C TYR A 25 35.92 27.16 -8.60
N ILE A 26 34.65 26.85 -8.84
CA ILE A 26 34.18 26.35 -10.13
C ILE A 26 33.74 27.59 -10.93
N GLU A 27 34.56 27.99 -11.90
CA GLU A 27 34.15 28.98 -12.90
C GLU A 27 33.08 28.35 -13.80
N SER A 28 31.85 28.86 -13.69
CA SER A 28 30.79 28.59 -14.66
C SER A 28 31.01 29.47 -15.90
N PRO A 29 31.01 28.94 -17.12
CA PRO A 29 31.26 29.74 -18.31
C PRO A 29 30.14 30.77 -18.51
N GLN A 30 30.53 32.05 -18.53
CA GLN A 30 29.68 33.14 -18.96
C GLN A 30 29.33 32.93 -20.44
N ARG A 31 28.04 32.78 -20.75
CA ARG A 31 27.55 32.95 -22.13
C ARG A 31 27.68 34.43 -22.50
N THR A 32 28.71 34.74 -23.27
CA THR A 32 28.86 36.03 -23.96
C THR A 32 27.81 36.13 -25.06
N ILE A 33 26.82 37.00 -24.85
CA ILE A 33 25.93 37.49 -25.91
C ILE A 33 26.52 38.80 -26.41
N TYR A 34 26.99 38.84 -27.65
CA TYR A 34 27.35 40.09 -28.32
C TYR A 34 26.08 40.84 -28.74
N ARG A 35 25.87 42.05 -28.22
CA ARG A 35 25.11 43.09 -28.93
C ARG A 35 25.54 44.50 -28.49
N GLN A 36 25.49 45.40 -29.47
CA GLN A 36 26.18 46.68 -29.59
C GLN A 36 25.74 47.77 -28.57
N ASN A 37 26.71 48.65 -28.26
CA ASN A 37 26.63 50.05 -27.85
C ASN A 37 25.25 50.62 -27.49
N THR A 38 25.07 50.96 -26.21
CA THR A 38 24.61 52.28 -25.73
C THR A 38 24.70 52.29 -24.21
N GLY A 39 25.37 53.30 -23.66
CA GLY A 39 25.58 53.44 -22.22
C GLY A 39 24.29 53.81 -21.50
N LEU A 40 23.78 52.89 -20.68
CA LEU A 40 23.12 53.15 -19.40
C LEU A 40 22.85 51.77 -18.77
N SER A 41 23.68 51.36 -17.80
CA SER A 41 23.45 50.12 -17.05
C SER A 41 22.37 50.38 -16.01
N THR A 42 21.11 50.26 -16.41
CA THR A 42 19.99 50.11 -15.49
C THR A 42 20.21 48.83 -14.71
N TYR A 43 20.52 48.94 -13.43
CA TYR A 43 20.50 47.83 -12.49
C TYR A 43 19.08 47.26 -12.43
N MET A 44 18.80 46.28 -13.28
CA MET A 44 17.65 45.41 -13.09
C MET A 44 17.98 44.54 -11.88
N TYR A 45 17.48 44.96 -10.72
CA TYR A 45 17.19 44.05 -9.63
C TYR A 45 16.41 42.87 -10.23
N ASN A 46 17.07 41.72 -10.36
CA ASN A 46 16.34 40.47 -10.39
C ASN A 46 15.64 40.41 -9.03
N VAL A 47 14.36 40.74 -9.04
CA VAL A 47 13.45 40.49 -7.95
C VAL A 47 13.47 38.97 -7.76
N ASP A 48 14.35 38.51 -6.86
CA ASP A 48 14.25 37.20 -6.26
C ASP A 48 12.92 37.21 -5.51
N ILE A 49 11.87 36.76 -6.22
CA ILE A 49 10.57 36.48 -5.67
C ILE A 49 10.79 35.45 -4.58
N GLU A 50 10.78 35.94 -3.34
CA GLU A 50 10.59 35.29 -2.05
C GLU A 50 10.04 33.85 -2.18
N LYS A 51 10.93 32.86 -2.39
CA LYS A 51 10.52 31.47 -2.61
C LYS A 51 10.21 30.78 -1.30
N ARG A 52 8.97 30.93 -0.84
CA ARG A 52 8.35 30.11 0.23
C ARG A 52 8.51 28.62 -0.08
N HIS A 53 9.57 28.00 0.43
CA HIS A 53 10.02 26.72 -0.10
C HIS A 53 9.70 25.52 0.82
N THR A 54 9.30 25.75 2.07
CA THR A 54 8.83 24.69 2.97
C THR A 54 7.34 24.36 2.82
N THR A 55 6.52 25.29 2.37
CA THR A 55 5.08 25.08 2.09
C THR A 55 4.87 24.02 1.01
N GLU A 56 5.64 24.03 -0.08
CA GLU A 56 5.53 23.05 -1.17
C GLU A 56 5.73 21.60 -0.68
N VAL A 57 6.73 21.38 0.19
CA VAL A 57 7.03 20.03 0.72
C VAL A 57 5.94 19.56 1.68
N ILE A 58 5.36 20.48 2.45
CA ILE A 58 4.23 20.19 3.34
C ILE A 58 2.97 19.85 2.54
N GLU A 59 2.68 20.61 1.49
CA GLU A 59 1.55 20.35 0.58
C GLU A 59 1.72 19.00 -0.12
N ASP A 60 2.91 18.72 -0.66
CA ASP A 60 3.22 17.47 -1.32
C ASP A 60 3.15 16.26 -0.36
N PHE A 61 3.59 16.44 0.89
CA PHE A 61 3.39 15.46 1.95
C PHE A 61 1.91 15.21 2.25
N LYS A 62 1.12 16.26 2.44
CA LYS A 62 -0.33 16.15 2.70
C LYS A 62 -1.04 15.42 1.56
N LYS A 63 -0.72 15.78 0.32
CA LYS A 63 -1.25 15.13 -0.88
C LYS A 63 -0.86 13.66 -0.93
N THR A 64 0.43 13.34 -0.82
CA THR A 64 0.94 11.97 -0.90
C THR A 64 0.38 11.07 0.21
N LYS A 65 0.23 11.62 1.42
CA LYS A 65 -0.41 10.94 2.56
C LYS A 65 -1.89 10.65 2.27
N THR A 66 -2.61 11.62 1.70
CA THR A 66 -4.01 11.47 1.32
C THR A 66 -4.18 10.41 0.24
N ASP A 67 -3.37 10.45 -0.82
CA ASP A 67 -3.40 9.47 -1.91
C ASP A 67 -3.14 8.04 -1.40
N THR A 68 -2.17 7.88 -0.49
CA THR A 68 -1.86 6.60 0.15
C THR A 68 -3.03 6.07 0.96
N PHE A 69 -3.67 6.96 1.75
CA PHE A 69 -4.83 6.61 2.55
C PHE A 69 -6.02 6.21 1.66
N LEU A 70 -6.33 7.02 0.65
CA LEU A 70 -7.44 6.80 -0.29
C LEU A 70 -7.29 5.47 -1.04
N LEU A 71 -6.09 5.16 -1.52
CA LEU A 71 -5.82 3.88 -2.21
C LEU A 71 -6.18 2.69 -1.32
N TYR A 72 -5.78 2.73 -0.05
CA TYR A 72 -6.07 1.64 0.87
C TYR A 72 -7.54 1.56 1.26
N THR A 73 -8.19 2.70 1.54
CA THR A 73 -9.61 2.71 1.92
C THR A 73 -10.50 2.25 0.78
N ASP A 74 -10.23 2.69 -0.45
CA ASP A 74 -10.97 2.26 -1.65
C ASP A 74 -10.84 0.75 -1.86
N TYR A 75 -9.61 0.21 -1.73
CA TYR A 75 -9.39 -1.23 -1.78
C TYR A 75 -10.20 -2.00 -0.74
N THR A 76 -10.11 -1.62 0.54
CA THR A 76 -10.82 -2.33 1.61
C THR A 76 -12.32 -2.27 1.44
N THR A 77 -12.84 -1.15 0.94
CA THR A 77 -14.28 -0.98 0.68
C THR A 77 -14.73 -1.92 -0.43
N ARG A 78 -14.06 -1.88 -1.60
CA ARG A 78 -14.42 -2.72 -2.76
C ARG A 78 -14.35 -4.21 -2.45
N VAL A 79 -13.29 -4.67 -1.78
CA VAL A 79 -13.16 -6.09 -1.41
C VAL A 79 -14.22 -6.49 -0.39
N SER A 80 -14.56 -5.60 0.56
CA SER A 80 -15.63 -5.87 1.52
C SER A 80 -16.98 -6.00 0.84
N ASP A 81 -17.29 -5.11 -0.11
CA ASP A 81 -18.56 -5.12 -0.84
C ASP A 81 -18.68 -6.35 -1.74
N ASP A 82 -17.62 -6.69 -2.48
CA ASP A 82 -17.57 -7.90 -3.30
C ASP A 82 -17.79 -9.18 -2.45
N LEU A 83 -17.19 -9.24 -1.25
CA LEU A 83 -17.37 -10.37 -0.32
C LEU A 83 -18.80 -10.43 0.24
N LYS A 84 -19.37 -9.29 0.65
CA LYS A 84 -20.75 -9.22 1.15
C LYS A 84 -21.75 -9.67 0.08
N ALA A 85 -21.59 -9.15 -1.15
CA ALA A 85 -22.41 -9.56 -2.29
C ALA A 85 -22.29 -11.07 -2.55
N PHE A 86 -21.09 -11.63 -2.47
CA PHE A 86 -20.89 -13.08 -2.58
C PHE A 86 -21.62 -13.85 -1.48
N GLN A 87 -21.51 -13.44 -0.21
CA GLN A 87 -22.15 -14.10 0.93
C GLN A 87 -23.68 -14.10 0.80
N ILE A 88 -24.27 -12.98 0.37
CA ILE A 88 -25.70 -12.86 0.10
C ILE A 88 -26.10 -13.83 -1.03
N ASN A 89 -25.37 -13.84 -2.14
CA ASN A 89 -25.66 -14.71 -3.28
C ASN A 89 -25.59 -16.20 -2.94
N ILE A 90 -24.59 -16.62 -2.16
CA ILE A 90 -24.47 -18.02 -1.72
C ILE A 90 -25.61 -18.39 -0.76
N SER A 91 -25.96 -17.50 0.16
CA SER A 91 -27.05 -17.74 1.10
C SER A 91 -28.38 -17.88 0.35
N SER A 92 -28.68 -16.96 -0.57
CA SER A 92 -29.84 -17.04 -1.47
C SER A 92 -29.84 -18.35 -2.24
N LEU A 93 -28.73 -18.70 -2.91
CA LEU A 93 -28.62 -19.96 -3.64
C LEU A 93 -29.01 -21.17 -2.78
N THR A 94 -28.48 -21.25 -1.55
CA THR A 94 -28.80 -22.39 -0.68
C THR A 94 -30.26 -22.40 -0.26
N GLN A 95 -30.82 -21.25 0.12
CA GLN A 95 -32.22 -21.12 0.55
C GLN A 95 -33.20 -21.37 -0.59
N ASP A 96 -32.96 -20.78 -1.76
CA ASP A 96 -33.80 -20.95 -2.96
C ASP A 96 -33.81 -22.40 -3.44
N THR A 97 -32.65 -23.07 -3.36
CA THR A 97 -32.54 -24.50 -3.71
C THR A 97 -33.31 -25.38 -2.72
N ILE A 98 -33.29 -25.05 -1.42
CA ILE A 98 -34.09 -25.76 -0.42
C ILE A 98 -35.58 -25.54 -0.65
N ALA A 99 -36.02 -24.28 -0.78
CA ALA A 99 -37.42 -23.92 -0.96
C ALA A 99 -38.03 -24.50 -2.25
N SER A 100 -37.28 -24.49 -3.36
CA SER A 100 -37.72 -25.07 -4.63
C SER A 100 -37.86 -26.60 -4.58
N MET A 101 -37.09 -27.28 -3.71
CA MET A 101 -37.16 -28.73 -3.55
C MET A 101 -38.23 -29.19 -2.56
N GLN A 102 -38.54 -28.36 -1.54
CA GLN A 102 -39.59 -28.62 -0.54
C GLN A 102 -40.93 -28.92 -1.22
N THR A 103 -41.34 -28.06 -2.15
CA THR A 103 -42.64 -28.18 -2.84
C THR A 103 -42.72 -29.29 -3.89
N ARG A 104 -41.61 -29.94 -4.25
CA ARG A 104 -41.56 -30.88 -5.38
C ARG A 104 -41.34 -32.33 -4.96
N ILE A 105 -40.29 -32.59 -4.17
CA ILE A 105 -39.73 -33.94 -4.01
C ILE A 105 -39.49 -34.28 -2.56
N LEU A 106 -39.10 -33.29 -1.75
CA LEU A 106 -38.78 -33.53 -0.35
C LEU A 106 -40.00 -33.97 0.46
N ASP A 107 -41.20 -33.50 0.13
CA ASP A 107 -42.44 -33.94 0.78
C ASP A 107 -42.69 -35.46 0.63
N ARG A 108 -42.27 -36.04 -0.50
CA ARG A 108 -42.40 -37.46 -0.81
C ARG A 108 -41.19 -38.29 -0.37
N ALA A 109 -40.09 -37.63 0.00
CA ALA A 109 -38.86 -38.28 0.42
C ALA A 109 -38.91 -38.68 1.91
N SER A 110 -38.15 -39.72 2.27
CA SER A 110 -37.98 -40.10 3.68
C SER A 110 -37.34 -38.96 4.47
N ARG A 111 -37.60 -38.90 5.79
CA ARG A 111 -37.03 -37.89 6.68
C ARG A 111 -35.50 -37.83 6.57
N HIS A 112 -34.86 -39.00 6.55
CA HIS A 112 -33.42 -39.13 6.39
C HIS A 112 -32.89 -38.45 5.11
N CYS A 113 -33.57 -38.61 3.98
CA CYS A 113 -33.16 -37.99 2.71
C CYS A 113 -33.31 -36.45 2.75
N ARG A 114 -34.32 -35.93 3.46
CA ARG A 114 -34.50 -34.48 3.65
C ARG A 114 -33.39 -33.90 4.52
N ASP A 115 -33.10 -34.55 5.64
CA ASP A 115 -32.06 -34.11 6.57
C ASP A 115 -30.68 -34.14 5.91
N GLU A 116 -30.38 -35.17 5.11
CA GLU A 116 -29.11 -35.27 4.37
C GLU A 116 -28.96 -34.16 3.31
N PHE A 117 -30.05 -33.84 2.61
CA PHE A 117 -30.08 -32.75 1.64
C PHE A 117 -29.87 -31.39 2.29
N GLU A 118 -30.62 -31.09 3.36
CA GLU A 118 -30.50 -29.83 4.09
C GLU A 118 -29.10 -29.66 4.68
N ASN A 119 -28.54 -30.72 5.29
CA ASN A 119 -27.16 -30.74 5.75
C ASN A 119 -26.15 -30.49 4.62
N SER A 120 -26.38 -31.08 3.44
CA SER A 120 -25.53 -30.86 2.26
C SER A 120 -25.59 -29.41 1.79
N MET A 121 -26.77 -28.80 1.74
CA MET A 121 -26.94 -27.40 1.34
C MET A 121 -26.28 -26.45 2.35
N ASN A 122 -26.49 -26.67 3.65
CA ASN A 122 -25.86 -25.89 4.71
C ASN A 122 -24.32 -26.01 4.65
N LYS A 123 -23.80 -27.22 4.41
CA LYS A 123 -22.36 -27.45 4.24
C LYS A 123 -21.79 -26.73 3.02
N ILE A 124 -22.50 -26.75 1.88
CA ILE A 124 -22.08 -26.01 0.67
C ILE A 124 -21.97 -24.51 0.97
N GLY A 125 -22.98 -23.94 1.62
CA GLY A 125 -22.97 -22.52 2.00
C GLY A 125 -21.83 -22.19 2.95
N TYR A 126 -21.66 -22.98 4.02
CA TYR A 126 -20.59 -22.81 5.00
C TYR A 126 -19.19 -22.91 4.36
N ASP A 127 -18.93 -23.95 3.57
CA ASP A 127 -17.63 -24.17 2.90
C ASP A 127 -17.28 -22.99 1.97
N ALA A 128 -18.26 -22.54 1.17
CA ALA A 128 -18.08 -21.44 0.23
C ALA A 128 -17.79 -20.12 0.97
N ASN A 129 -18.57 -19.80 2.01
CA ASN A 129 -18.38 -18.61 2.81
C ASN A 129 -17.02 -18.62 3.53
N ARG A 130 -16.67 -19.73 4.18
CA ARG A 130 -15.40 -19.88 4.89
C ARG A 130 -14.20 -19.69 3.95
N THR A 131 -14.26 -20.30 2.77
CA THR A 131 -13.19 -20.19 1.78
C THR A 131 -13.07 -18.77 1.23
N ALA A 132 -14.21 -18.12 0.93
CA ALA A 132 -14.23 -16.73 0.47
C ALA A 132 -13.65 -15.76 1.51
N SER A 133 -14.07 -15.89 2.77
CA SER A 133 -13.57 -15.07 3.88
C SER A 133 -12.06 -15.27 4.12
N PHE A 134 -11.57 -16.51 4.03
CA PHE A 134 -10.14 -16.80 4.15
C PHE A 134 -9.34 -16.11 3.04
N ASN A 135 -9.78 -16.21 1.79
CA ASN A 135 -9.13 -15.56 0.65
C ASN A 135 -9.14 -14.03 0.79
N ALA A 136 -10.28 -13.45 1.18
CA ALA A 136 -10.41 -12.02 1.40
C ALA A 136 -9.46 -11.53 2.50
N LEU A 137 -9.32 -12.27 3.61
CA LEU A 137 -8.38 -11.95 4.67
C LEU A 137 -6.93 -12.00 4.18
N HIS A 138 -6.58 -12.99 3.36
CA HIS A 138 -5.24 -13.11 2.79
C HIS A 138 -4.91 -11.92 1.87
N HIS A 139 -5.82 -11.56 0.97
CA HIS A 139 -5.66 -10.40 0.10
C HIS A 139 -5.54 -9.10 0.91
N HIS A 140 -6.37 -8.94 1.94
CA HIS A 140 -6.29 -7.79 2.85
C HIS A 140 -4.94 -7.67 3.53
N LYS A 141 -4.41 -8.76 4.09
CA LYS A 141 -3.09 -8.79 4.74
C LYS A 141 -1.97 -8.46 3.75
N TYR A 142 -2.04 -9.00 2.55
CA TYR A 142 -1.07 -8.71 1.49
C TYR A 142 -1.05 -7.21 1.17
N PHE A 143 -2.21 -6.59 0.94
CA PHE A 143 -2.28 -5.17 0.61
C PHE A 143 -1.96 -4.25 1.81
N LEU A 144 -2.29 -4.69 3.03
CA LEU A 144 -1.88 -4.01 4.26
C LEU A 144 -0.35 -3.90 4.38
N GLY A 145 0.40 -4.90 3.88
CA GLY A 145 1.86 -4.83 3.81
C GLY A 145 2.36 -3.59 3.06
N TYR A 146 1.78 -3.28 1.89
CA TYR A 146 2.11 -2.07 1.13
C TYR A 146 1.82 -0.80 1.94
N LYS A 147 0.63 -0.71 2.56
CA LYS A 147 0.27 0.44 3.40
C LYS A 147 1.29 0.67 4.53
N ILE A 148 1.73 -0.40 5.18
CA ILE A 148 2.72 -0.30 6.27
C ILE A 148 4.04 0.28 5.74
N VAL A 149 4.54 -0.23 4.61
CA VAL A 149 5.78 0.27 4.00
C VAL A 149 5.67 1.74 3.61
N LEU A 150 4.57 2.15 2.95
CA LEU A 150 4.33 3.55 2.60
C LEU A 150 4.28 4.43 3.85
N ASN A 151 3.62 3.98 4.92
CA ASN A 151 3.55 4.69 6.20
C ASN A 151 4.91 4.86 6.88
N ILE A 152 5.82 3.88 6.77
CA ILE A 152 7.20 4.01 7.30
C ILE A 152 7.90 5.21 6.63
N HIS A 153 7.79 5.34 5.31
CA HIS A 153 8.40 6.44 4.57
C HIS A 153 7.70 7.78 4.82
N LEU A 154 6.37 7.80 4.91
CA LEU A 154 5.60 8.98 5.29
C LEU A 154 5.97 9.47 6.71
N ASN A 155 6.11 8.57 7.68
CA ASN A 155 6.52 8.93 9.05
C ASN A 155 7.94 9.50 9.10
N LYS A 156 8.86 8.96 8.27
CA LYS A 156 10.21 9.52 8.12
C LYS A 156 10.16 10.92 7.50
N ALA A 157 9.34 11.13 6.47
CA ALA A 157 9.13 12.45 5.86
C ALA A 157 8.58 13.45 6.89
N ASP A 158 7.56 13.07 7.66
CA ASP A 158 6.96 13.90 8.73
C ASP A 158 8.01 14.31 9.78
N CYS A 159 8.87 13.37 10.20
CA CYS A 159 9.96 13.67 11.13
C CYS A 159 10.94 14.72 10.60
N HIS A 160 11.28 14.65 9.31
CA HIS A 160 12.13 15.66 8.67
C HIS A 160 11.42 17.01 8.52
N ILE A 161 10.14 17.02 8.14
CA ILE A 161 9.33 18.24 8.03
C ILE A 161 9.23 18.94 9.39
N ARG A 162 8.92 18.22 10.47
CA ARG A 162 8.87 18.79 11.83
C ARG A 162 10.21 19.39 12.26
N LYS A 163 11.33 18.81 11.83
CA LYS A 163 12.66 19.40 12.09
C LYS A 163 12.85 20.71 11.32
N CYS A 164 12.38 20.80 10.08
CA CYS A 164 12.36 22.06 9.33
C CYS A 164 11.49 23.11 10.03
N GLU A 165 10.27 22.76 10.45
CA GLU A 165 9.35 23.66 11.16
C GLU A 165 9.96 24.20 12.46
N LYS A 166 10.61 23.33 13.25
CA LYS A 166 11.32 23.75 14.46
C LYS A 166 12.40 24.78 14.18
N ILE A 167 13.20 24.58 13.13
CA ILE A 167 14.26 25.51 12.74
C ILE A 167 13.65 26.85 12.32
N ILE A 168 12.62 26.82 11.47
CA ILE A 168 11.92 28.03 11.01
C ILE A 168 11.35 28.81 12.18
N ASN A 169 10.63 28.14 13.09
CA ASN A 169 10.02 28.79 14.25
C ASN A 169 11.05 29.38 15.22
N SER A 170 12.28 28.84 15.24
CA SER A 170 13.37 29.33 16.08
C SER A 170 14.20 30.45 15.45
N CYS A 171 14.00 30.73 14.16
CA CYS A 171 14.84 31.63 13.40
C CYS A 171 14.03 32.88 13.03
N GLY A 172 14.43 34.03 13.57
CA GLY A 172 13.75 35.32 13.40
C GLY A 172 14.02 36.05 12.08
N VAL A 173 14.51 35.35 11.04
CA VAL A 173 14.91 35.90 9.72
C VAL A 173 14.73 34.82 8.63
N ASN A 174 15.01 35.07 7.35
CA ASN A 174 14.89 34.08 6.27
C ASN A 174 15.83 32.87 6.45
N CYS A 175 15.33 31.81 7.10
CA CYS A 175 16.05 30.58 7.48
C CYS A 175 16.36 29.64 6.31
N GLU A 176 15.90 29.96 5.10
CA GLU A 176 15.84 29.03 3.98
C GLU A 176 17.23 28.65 3.43
N THR A 177 18.24 29.49 3.69
CA THR A 177 19.64 29.24 3.30
C THR A 177 20.42 28.42 4.34
N ILE A 178 19.82 28.13 5.51
CA ILE A 178 20.50 27.37 6.56
C ILE A 178 20.79 25.94 6.04
N PRO A 179 22.07 25.50 6.01
CA PRO A 179 22.44 24.20 5.46
C PRO A 179 21.69 23.02 6.10
N GLN A 180 21.39 23.12 7.39
CA GLN A 180 20.63 22.11 8.12
C GLN A 180 19.17 22.00 7.64
N LEU A 181 18.51 23.13 7.37
CA LEU A 181 17.15 23.17 6.83
C LEU A 181 17.12 22.57 5.42
N ILE A 182 18.07 22.96 4.56
CA ILE A 182 18.22 22.40 3.21
C ILE A 182 18.40 20.88 3.27
N ARG A 183 19.24 20.38 4.20
CA ARG A 183 19.46 18.95 4.38
C ARG A 183 18.17 18.22 4.77
N TYR A 184 17.44 18.68 5.77
CA TYR A 184 16.19 18.02 6.18
C TYR A 184 15.12 18.08 5.08
N ARG A 185 15.04 19.20 4.35
CA ARG A 185 14.15 19.33 3.19
C ARG A 185 14.45 18.30 2.10
N ARG A 186 15.73 18.13 1.74
CA ARG A 186 16.16 17.10 0.77
C ARG A 186 15.82 15.69 1.24
N LEU A 187 16.03 15.40 2.53
CA LEU A 187 15.67 14.09 3.10
C LEU A 187 14.17 13.84 3.08
N ALA A 188 13.35 14.85 3.41
CA ALA A 188 11.89 14.75 3.32
C ALA A 188 11.43 14.46 1.88
N LEU A 189 11.92 15.24 0.92
CA LEU A 189 11.62 15.04 -0.51
C LEU A 189 12.05 13.67 -1.02
N TRP A 190 13.21 13.17 -0.58
CA TRP A 190 13.66 11.83 -0.93
C TRP A 190 12.70 10.74 -0.44
N GLN A 191 12.20 10.86 0.79
CA GLN A 191 11.19 9.92 1.31
C GLN A 191 9.86 10.05 0.53
N LEU A 192 9.42 11.27 0.22
CA LEU A 192 8.19 11.50 -0.53
C LEU A 192 8.24 10.92 -1.94
N ASN A 193 9.33 11.14 -2.66
CA ASN A 193 9.51 10.58 -4.00
C ASN A 193 9.50 9.05 -3.97
N ARG A 194 10.16 8.45 -2.97
CA ARG A 194 10.09 7.00 -2.76
C ARG A 194 8.66 6.51 -2.53
N VAL A 195 7.86 7.21 -1.72
CA VAL A 195 6.44 6.86 -1.53
C VAL A 195 5.68 6.96 -2.84
N LYS A 196 5.91 8.00 -3.65
CA LYS A 196 5.23 8.18 -4.94
C LYS A 196 5.56 7.05 -5.93
N ASP A 197 6.82 6.64 -5.99
CA ASP A 197 7.27 5.53 -6.82
C ASP A 197 6.59 4.23 -6.37
N ASP A 198 6.68 3.91 -5.07
CA ASP A 198 6.05 2.72 -4.46
C ASP A 198 4.52 2.74 -4.61
N LEU A 199 3.89 3.92 -4.61
CA LEU A 199 2.44 4.08 -4.78
C LEU A 199 2.00 3.68 -6.19
N GLN A 200 2.80 3.95 -7.23
CA GLN A 200 2.50 3.47 -8.58
C GLN A 200 2.52 1.95 -8.66
N HIS A 201 3.49 1.30 -8.01
CA HIS A 201 3.53 -0.15 -7.89
C HIS A 201 2.32 -0.68 -7.11
N SER A 202 1.99 -0.05 -5.99
CA SER A 202 0.85 -0.41 -5.15
C SER A 202 -0.48 -0.32 -5.90
N ARG A 203 -0.66 0.69 -6.77
CA ARG A 203 -1.85 0.83 -7.64
C ARG A 203 -1.99 -0.31 -8.64
N ARG A 204 -0.89 -0.80 -9.22
CA ARG A 204 -0.91 -1.97 -10.11
C ARG A 204 -1.30 -3.23 -9.33
N SER A 205 -0.62 -3.49 -8.21
CA SER A 205 -0.92 -4.62 -7.33
C SER A 205 -2.37 -4.60 -6.82
N TYR A 206 -2.91 -3.42 -6.53
CA TYR A 206 -4.32 -3.20 -6.20
C TYR A 206 -5.26 -3.73 -7.30
N SER A 207 -5.05 -3.29 -8.54
CA SER A 207 -5.91 -3.65 -9.67
C SER A 207 -5.88 -5.16 -9.92
N ASP A 208 -4.68 -5.75 -9.91
CA ASP A 208 -4.48 -7.18 -10.11
C ASP A 208 -5.16 -7.99 -9.00
N LEU A 209 -5.02 -7.55 -7.75
CA LEU A 209 -5.59 -8.23 -6.59
C LEU A 209 -7.13 -8.17 -6.60
N LEU A 210 -7.73 -7.05 -7.02
CA LEU A 210 -9.18 -6.95 -7.19
C LEU A 210 -9.70 -7.91 -8.26
N VAL A 211 -9.05 -7.94 -9.43
CA VAL A 211 -9.42 -8.86 -10.52
C VAL A 211 -9.26 -10.31 -10.05
N HIS A 212 -8.16 -10.63 -9.36
CA HIS A 212 -7.93 -11.96 -8.82
C HIS A 212 -8.99 -12.36 -7.79
N SER A 213 -9.34 -11.45 -6.87
CA SER A 213 -10.37 -11.66 -5.86
C SER A 213 -11.72 -11.98 -6.50
N ARG A 214 -12.16 -11.17 -7.47
CA ARG A 214 -13.43 -11.38 -8.19
C ARG A 214 -13.47 -12.70 -8.93
N ARG A 215 -12.39 -13.04 -9.65
CA ARG A 215 -12.27 -14.35 -10.33
C ARG A 215 -12.36 -15.52 -9.36
N ASN A 216 -11.77 -15.40 -8.18
CA ASN A 216 -11.85 -16.44 -7.16
C ASN A 216 -13.27 -16.58 -6.60
N LEU A 217 -13.95 -15.47 -6.31
CA LEU A 217 -15.35 -15.49 -5.87
C LEU A 217 -16.26 -16.12 -6.93
N ASP A 218 -16.07 -15.79 -8.21
CA ASP A 218 -16.81 -16.40 -9.30
C ASP A 218 -16.58 -17.91 -9.43
N LYS A 219 -15.33 -18.37 -9.28
CA LYS A 219 -15.01 -19.80 -9.26
C LYS A 219 -15.70 -20.51 -8.10
N LEU A 220 -15.69 -19.91 -6.90
CA LEU A 220 -16.36 -20.47 -5.72
C LEU A 220 -17.87 -20.54 -5.94
N ARG A 221 -18.47 -19.50 -6.52
CA ARG A 221 -19.89 -19.47 -6.87
C ARG A 221 -20.26 -20.59 -7.84
N LYS A 222 -19.51 -20.74 -8.94
CA LYS A 222 -19.73 -21.83 -9.91
C LYS A 222 -19.60 -23.21 -9.24
N LYS A 223 -18.60 -23.40 -8.38
CA LYS A 223 -18.41 -24.65 -7.63
C LYS A 223 -19.59 -24.94 -6.68
N ALA A 224 -20.09 -23.91 -5.99
CA ALA A 224 -21.26 -24.05 -5.12
C ALA A 224 -22.52 -24.43 -5.91
N GLN A 225 -22.74 -23.79 -7.08
CA GLN A 225 -23.85 -24.13 -7.96
C GLN A 225 -23.80 -25.59 -8.43
N LEU A 226 -22.63 -26.07 -8.86
CA LEU A 226 -22.46 -27.46 -9.29
C LEU A 226 -22.77 -28.43 -8.15
N ARG A 227 -22.21 -28.19 -6.96
CA ARG A 227 -22.49 -29.02 -5.77
C ARG A 227 -23.96 -29.01 -5.37
N ALA A 228 -24.65 -27.87 -5.50
CA ALA A 228 -26.08 -27.77 -5.22
C ALA A 228 -26.90 -28.61 -6.21
N ASN A 229 -26.58 -28.51 -7.51
CA ASN A 229 -27.21 -29.34 -8.54
C ASN A 229 -26.96 -30.84 -8.31
N ASP A 230 -25.75 -31.22 -7.90
CA ASP A 230 -25.41 -32.60 -7.57
C ASP A 230 -26.20 -33.11 -6.35
N ALA A 231 -26.38 -32.28 -5.33
CA ALA A 231 -27.20 -32.59 -4.16
C ALA A 231 -28.68 -32.80 -4.54
N VAL A 232 -29.22 -31.93 -5.40
CA VAL A 232 -30.57 -32.10 -5.97
C VAL A 232 -30.68 -33.43 -6.72
N ALA A 233 -29.72 -33.75 -7.58
CA ALA A 233 -29.69 -35.01 -8.32
C ALA A 233 -29.57 -36.24 -7.41
N ALA A 234 -28.86 -36.15 -6.28
CA ALA A 234 -28.78 -37.20 -5.28
C ALA A 234 -30.16 -37.47 -4.64
N VAL A 235 -30.88 -36.43 -4.22
CA VAL A 235 -32.25 -36.55 -3.68
C VAL A 235 -33.20 -37.18 -4.70
N HIS A 236 -33.12 -36.77 -5.96
CA HIS A 236 -33.90 -37.38 -7.04
C HIS A 236 -33.67 -38.90 -7.14
N ARG A 237 -32.43 -39.36 -6.98
CA ARG A 237 -32.10 -40.81 -7.03
C ARG A 237 -32.63 -41.55 -5.82
N MET A 238 -32.45 -40.99 -4.62
CA MET A 238 -32.91 -41.57 -3.36
C MET A 238 -34.44 -41.67 -3.30
N SER A 239 -35.15 -40.64 -3.78
CA SER A 239 -36.63 -40.63 -3.80
C SER A 239 -37.24 -41.69 -4.74
N LYS A 240 -36.50 -42.10 -5.79
CA LYS A 240 -36.93 -43.13 -6.75
C LYS A 240 -36.59 -44.56 -6.30
N GLY A 241 -36.13 -44.75 -5.05
CA GLY A 241 -35.79 -46.07 -4.53
C GLY A 241 -34.54 -46.71 -5.15
N ARG A 242 -33.76 -45.95 -5.94
CA ARG A 242 -32.45 -46.42 -6.41
C ARG A 242 -31.44 -46.16 -5.29
N LYS A 243 -30.98 -47.22 -4.63
CA LYS A 243 -29.81 -47.15 -3.76
C LYS A 243 -28.65 -46.55 -4.56
N LEU A 244 -27.98 -45.54 -4.00
CA LEU A 244 -26.70 -45.06 -4.52
C LEU A 244 -25.74 -46.26 -4.60
N PRO A 245 -24.95 -46.39 -5.68
CA PRO A 245 -23.87 -47.39 -5.72
C PRO A 245 -22.84 -47.13 -4.61
#